data_AF-A0A7Y4VXS8-F1
#
_entry.id   AF-A0A7Y4VXS8-F1
#
_cell.length_a   1.000
_cell.length_b   1.000
_cell.length_c   1.000
_cell.angle_alpha   90.00
_cell.angle_beta   90.00
_cell.angle_gamma   90.00
#
_symmetry.space_group_name_H-M   'P 1'
#
loop_
_entity.id
_entity.type
_entity.pdbx_description
1 polymer ?
#
loop_
_entity_poly.entity_id
_entity_poly.type
_entity_poly.pdbx_seq_one_letter_code
_entity_poly.pdbx_strand_id
1 'polypeptide(L)'
;MNPHDRLTILRNRHRARELRVFRDLVETYFVRSERDVNDVPMDWEGAQAARSRINQMLPRVIQIVRAAGLGGASATATDPGIALGRVEVLQKIFIARYGDGLDQEILDVLDMAQGVYEGGRFTALARTFNPLHYAGTALAFVARAPRRMLAALGFRPGRHPGAADLARLESAAALEDVEELVDNRLAALQDRQALRYAEYARQVAELAERLDFAERTLAGQRSQKQLGAPDRNDIATPV
;
A
#
# COMPACT_ATOMS: atom_id res chain seq x y z
N MET A 1 -10.07 -16.67 -16.77
CA MET A 1 -10.21 -17.17 -15.39
C MET A 1 -9.57 -16.15 -14.47
N ASN A 2 -10.33 -15.57 -13.56
CA ASN A 2 -9.85 -14.40 -12.81
C ASN A 2 -8.81 -14.80 -11.75
N PRO A 3 -7.85 -13.93 -11.42
CA PRO A 3 -6.79 -14.26 -10.44
C PRO A 3 -7.34 -14.69 -9.07
N HIS A 4 -8.48 -14.15 -8.66
CA HIS A 4 -9.13 -14.50 -7.39
C HIS A 4 -9.74 -15.91 -7.36
N ASP A 5 -9.99 -16.53 -8.51
CA ASP A 5 -10.53 -17.89 -8.59
C ASP A 5 -9.53 -18.98 -8.18
N ARG A 6 -8.26 -18.63 -8.02
CA ARG A 6 -7.19 -19.59 -7.66
C ARG A 6 -6.82 -19.55 -6.17
N LEU A 7 -7.48 -18.71 -5.38
CA LEU A 7 -7.13 -18.49 -3.98
C LEU A 7 -7.94 -19.39 -3.06
N THR A 8 -7.31 -19.83 -1.97
CA THR A 8 -7.97 -20.54 -0.88
C THR A 8 -8.92 -19.63 -0.12
N ILE A 9 -9.92 -20.19 0.56
CA ILE A 9 -10.88 -19.45 1.40
C ILE A 9 -10.15 -18.54 2.39
N LEU A 10 -9.08 -19.04 3.01
CA LEU A 10 -8.30 -18.30 4.00
C LEU A 10 -7.71 -17.02 3.40
N ARG A 11 -7.15 -17.11 2.19
CA ARG A 11 -6.61 -15.93 1.49
C ARG A 11 -7.71 -14.94 1.09
N ASN A 12 -8.85 -15.42 0.61
CA ASN A 12 -9.99 -14.54 0.30
C ASN A 12 -10.53 -13.84 1.56
N ARG A 13 -10.66 -14.56 2.67
CA ARG A 13 -11.08 -14.00 3.96
C ARG A 13 -10.08 -12.97 4.48
N HIS A 14 -8.78 -13.23 4.31
CA HIS A 14 -7.74 -12.27 4.65
C HIS A 14 -7.88 -10.99 3.83
N ARG A 15 -8.01 -11.08 2.51
CA ARG A 15 -8.17 -9.92 1.62
C ARG A 15 -9.43 -9.12 1.91
N ALA A 16 -10.56 -9.79 2.14
CA ALA A 16 -11.80 -9.12 2.53
C ALA A 16 -11.66 -8.37 3.87
N ARG A 17 -10.95 -8.96 4.85
CA ARG A 17 -10.65 -8.29 6.11
C ARG A 17 -9.78 -7.05 5.91
N GLU A 18 -8.75 -7.13 5.06
CA GLU A 18 -7.89 -5.99 4.77
C GLU A 18 -8.63 -4.85 4.08
N LEU A 19 -9.51 -5.16 3.13
CA LEU A 19 -10.37 -4.17 2.50
C LEU A 19 -11.30 -3.48 3.51
N ARG A 20 -11.89 -4.24 4.43
CA ARG A 20 -12.74 -3.68 5.50
C ARG A 20 -11.97 -2.72 6.41
N VAL A 21 -10.80 -3.16 6.91
CA VAL A 21 -9.95 -2.30 7.76
C VAL A 21 -9.54 -1.03 7.01
N PHE A 22 -9.21 -1.15 5.72
CA PHE A 22 -8.87 0.00 4.91
C PHE A 22 -10.05 0.95 4.69
N ARG A 23 -11.24 0.42 4.41
CA ARG A 23 -12.49 1.19 4.30
C ARG A 23 -12.75 1.99 5.59
N ASP A 24 -12.67 1.35 6.75
CA ASP A 24 -12.88 2.00 8.04
C ASP A 24 -11.86 3.14 8.28
N LEU A 25 -10.60 2.95 7.85
CA LEU A 25 -9.57 4.00 7.91
C LEU A 25 -9.87 5.18 6.98
N VAL A 26 -10.34 4.91 5.77
CA VAL A 26 -10.72 5.94 4.79
C VAL A 26 -11.92 6.74 5.29
N GLU A 27 -12.95 6.07 5.83
CA GLU A 27 -14.11 6.70 6.43
C GLU A 27 -13.71 7.57 7.64
N THR A 28 -12.88 7.03 8.53
CA THR A 28 -12.33 7.79 9.67
C THR A 28 -11.52 9.01 9.22
N TYR A 29 -10.72 8.86 8.15
CA TYR A 29 -9.94 9.96 7.59
C TYR A 29 -10.87 11.06 7.06
N PHE A 30 -11.88 10.73 6.27
CA PHE A 30 -12.79 11.73 5.71
C PHE A 30 -13.55 12.47 6.82
N VAL A 31 -14.17 11.74 7.76
CA VAL A 31 -14.89 12.33 8.91
C VAL A 31 -14.00 13.28 9.72
N ARG A 32 -12.75 12.91 10.02
CA ARG A 32 -11.83 13.75 10.81
C ARG A 32 -11.19 14.88 10.01
N SER A 33 -11.14 14.74 8.68
CA SER A 33 -10.60 15.75 7.78
C SER A 33 -11.64 16.78 7.35
N GLU A 34 -12.91 16.56 7.65
CA GLU A 34 -13.96 17.54 7.40
C GLU A 34 -13.62 18.84 8.13
N ARG A 35 -13.73 19.96 7.41
CA ARG A 35 -13.37 21.26 7.98
C ARG A 35 -14.50 21.71 8.88
N ASP A 36 -14.15 22.19 10.07
CA ASP A 36 -15.09 22.94 10.88
C ASP A 36 -15.41 24.29 10.20
N VAL A 37 -16.44 24.99 10.67
CA VAL A 37 -16.91 26.31 10.21
C VAL A 37 -15.78 27.34 10.12
N ASN A 38 -14.69 27.13 10.87
CA ASN A 38 -13.52 27.99 10.92
C ASN A 38 -12.38 27.56 9.96
N ASP A 39 -12.63 26.67 9.00
CA ASP A 39 -11.62 26.12 8.07
C ASP A 39 -10.48 25.32 8.74
N VAL A 40 -10.57 25.07 10.05
CA VAL A 40 -9.61 24.26 10.79
C VAL A 40 -10.11 22.81 10.83
N PRO A 41 -9.25 21.80 10.53
CA PRO A 41 -9.60 20.39 10.72
C PRO A 41 -9.97 20.12 12.17
N MET A 42 -11.10 19.45 12.40
CA MET A 42 -11.61 19.17 13.76
C MET A 42 -10.64 18.32 14.59
N ASP A 43 -9.96 17.35 13.96
CA ASP A 43 -8.96 16.48 14.60
C ASP A 43 -7.79 16.22 13.64
N TRP A 44 -6.85 17.16 13.61
CA TRP A 44 -5.67 17.06 12.74
C TRP A 44 -4.80 15.85 13.06
N GLU A 45 -4.59 15.55 14.35
CA GLU A 45 -3.74 14.44 14.78
C GLU A 45 -4.34 13.09 14.38
N GLY A 46 -5.64 12.91 14.59
CA GLY A 46 -6.37 11.72 14.15
C GLY A 46 -6.39 11.55 12.64
N ALA A 47 -6.63 12.63 11.89
CA ALA A 47 -6.59 12.59 10.42
C ALA A 47 -5.18 12.25 9.90
N GLN A 48 -4.13 12.78 10.52
CA GLN A 48 -2.74 12.48 10.17
C GLN A 48 -2.38 11.02 10.48
N ALA A 49 -2.82 10.49 11.62
CA ALA A 49 -2.62 9.08 11.98
C ALA A 49 -3.34 8.13 11.00
N ALA A 50 -4.59 8.43 10.64
CA ALA A 50 -5.34 7.68 9.65
C ALA A 50 -4.66 7.71 8.27
N ARG A 51 -4.23 8.90 7.82
CA ARG A 51 -3.49 9.08 6.56
C ARG A 51 -2.21 8.26 6.50
N SER A 52 -1.44 8.22 7.58
CA SER A 52 -0.22 7.40 7.66
C SER A 52 -0.52 5.91 7.47
N ARG A 53 -1.55 5.39 8.14
CA ARG A 53 -1.98 3.98 7.99
C ARG A 53 -2.51 3.68 6.60
N ILE A 54 -3.30 4.58 6.01
CA ILE A 54 -3.78 4.48 4.63
C ILE A 54 -2.59 4.34 3.68
N ASN A 55 -1.60 5.21 3.76
CA ASN A 55 -0.40 5.16 2.91
C ASN A 55 0.36 3.83 3.02
N GLN A 56 0.47 3.27 4.22
CA GLN A 56 1.12 1.98 4.45
C GLN A 56 0.34 0.82 3.78
N MET A 57 -0.99 0.85 3.84
CA MET A 57 -1.85 -0.21 3.30
C MET A 57 -2.13 -0.07 1.80
N LEU A 58 -2.07 1.15 1.26
CA LEU A 58 -2.53 1.48 -0.09
C LEU A 58 -1.92 0.61 -1.20
N PRO A 59 -0.60 0.35 -1.26
CA PRO A 59 -0.02 -0.49 -2.31
C PRO A 59 -0.61 -1.91 -2.33
N ARG A 60 -0.85 -2.47 -1.14
CA ARG A 60 -1.43 -3.81 -0.98
C ARG A 60 -2.91 -3.83 -1.35
N VAL A 61 -3.66 -2.81 -0.93
CA VAL A 61 -5.08 -2.67 -1.30
C VAL A 61 -5.25 -2.54 -2.80
N ILE A 62 -4.41 -1.75 -3.47
CA ILE A 62 -4.40 -1.65 -4.95
C ILE A 62 -4.21 -3.03 -5.60
N GLN A 63 -3.28 -3.84 -5.11
CA GLN A 63 -3.08 -5.21 -5.61
C GLN A 63 -4.31 -6.09 -5.39
N ILE A 64 -4.96 -5.98 -4.23
CA ILE A 64 -6.18 -6.73 -3.89
C ILE A 64 -7.34 -6.33 -4.81
N VAL A 65 -7.55 -5.04 -5.03
CA VAL A 65 -8.60 -4.49 -5.90
C VAL A 65 -8.34 -4.88 -7.36
N ARG A 66 -7.07 -4.81 -7.80
CA ARG A 66 -6.68 -5.29 -9.13
C ARG A 66 -6.96 -6.79 -9.30
N ALA A 67 -6.64 -7.60 -8.30
CA ALA A 67 -6.90 -9.04 -8.34
C ALA A 67 -8.42 -9.39 -8.29
N ALA A 68 -9.25 -8.48 -7.78
CA ALA A 68 -10.71 -8.59 -7.86
C ALA A 68 -11.24 -8.33 -9.29
N GLY A 69 -10.39 -7.93 -10.23
CA GLY A 69 -10.78 -7.60 -11.60
C GLY A 69 -11.24 -6.15 -11.77
N LEU A 70 -11.11 -5.32 -10.73
CA LEU A 70 -11.44 -3.90 -10.76
C LEU A 70 -10.23 -3.03 -11.19
N GLY A 71 -9.17 -3.70 -11.66
CA GLY A 71 -7.81 -3.17 -11.76
C GLY A 71 -7.45 -2.39 -13.00
N GLY A 72 -8.26 -2.46 -14.04
CA GLY A 72 -7.90 -1.94 -15.34
C GLY A 72 -9.07 -1.97 -16.29
N ALA A 73 -9.04 -1.04 -17.24
CA ALA A 73 -9.91 -0.93 -18.39
C ALA A 73 -10.13 -2.31 -19.03
N SER A 74 -11.18 -3.01 -18.62
CA SER A 74 -11.72 -4.06 -19.46
C SER A 74 -12.33 -3.32 -20.63
N ALA A 75 -11.58 -3.29 -21.73
CA ALA A 75 -11.84 -2.61 -22.99
C ALA A 75 -13.10 -3.12 -23.72
N THR A 76 -14.11 -3.56 -22.98
CA THR A 76 -15.35 -4.14 -23.46
C THR A 76 -16.59 -3.52 -22.83
N ALA A 77 -16.45 -2.50 -21.98
CA ALA A 77 -17.58 -1.65 -21.63
C ALA A 77 -17.78 -0.65 -22.79
N THR A 78 -18.82 -0.86 -23.58
CA THR A 78 -19.32 0.01 -24.65
C THR A 78 -19.83 1.38 -24.18
N ASP A 79 -19.44 1.81 -22.98
CA ASP A 79 -19.90 3.04 -22.37
C ASP A 79 -18.73 4.04 -22.26
N PRO A 80 -18.70 5.11 -23.07
CA PRO A 80 -17.57 6.04 -23.17
C PRO A 80 -17.55 7.08 -22.04
N GLY A 81 -18.15 6.78 -20.89
CA GLY A 81 -17.99 7.59 -19.68
C GLY A 81 -16.56 7.53 -19.19
N ILE A 82 -16.01 8.68 -18.77
CA ILE A 82 -14.65 8.87 -18.22
C ILE A 82 -14.54 8.09 -16.89
N ALA A 83 -14.52 6.77 -16.97
CA ALA A 83 -14.15 5.92 -15.86
C ALA A 83 -12.62 5.98 -15.79
N LEU A 84 -12.11 6.92 -14.99
CA LEU A 84 -10.80 6.72 -14.38
C LEU A 84 -10.78 5.27 -13.89
N GLY A 85 -9.74 4.52 -14.25
CA GLY A 85 -9.56 3.17 -13.75
C GLY A 85 -9.75 3.20 -12.23
N ARG A 86 -10.60 2.32 -11.70
CA ARG A 86 -10.99 2.32 -10.27
C ARG A 86 -9.78 2.27 -9.32
N VAL A 87 -8.63 1.82 -9.81
CA VAL A 87 -7.34 1.88 -9.11
C VAL A 87 -6.79 3.31 -9.03
N GLU A 88 -6.91 4.12 -10.08
CA GLU A 88 -6.52 5.52 -10.08
C GLU A 88 -7.38 6.35 -9.13
N VAL A 89 -8.65 5.98 -8.94
CA VAL A 89 -9.53 6.58 -7.92
C VAL A 89 -8.94 6.41 -6.51
N LEU A 90 -8.44 5.19 -6.19
CA LEU A 90 -7.77 4.93 -4.91
C LEU A 90 -6.45 5.70 -4.74
N GLN A 91 -5.73 5.99 -5.82
CA GLN A 91 -4.53 6.83 -5.75
C GLN A 91 -4.86 8.30 -5.47
N LYS A 92 -6.10 8.71 -5.75
CA LYS A 92 -6.60 10.07 -5.52
C LYS A 92 -7.29 10.25 -4.16
N ILE A 93 -7.22 9.29 -3.24
CA ILE A 93 -7.86 9.36 -1.90
C ILE A 93 -7.64 10.70 -1.18
N PHE A 94 -6.44 11.26 -1.22
CA PHE A 94 -6.16 12.52 -0.52
C PHE A 94 -6.62 13.76 -1.27
N ILE A 95 -6.82 13.66 -2.59
CA ILE A 95 -7.35 14.73 -3.44
C ILE A 95 -8.88 14.72 -3.41
N ALA A 96 -9.50 13.55 -3.21
CA ALA A 96 -10.93 13.34 -3.11
C ALA A 96 -11.62 14.26 -2.09
N ARG A 97 -10.89 14.68 -1.04
CA ARG A 97 -11.37 15.67 -0.05
C ARG A 97 -11.86 16.98 -0.69
N TYR A 98 -11.33 17.36 -1.84
CA TYR A 98 -11.63 18.64 -2.49
C TYR A 98 -12.61 18.51 -3.67
N GLY A 99 -13.04 17.30 -4.00
CA GLY A 99 -13.94 17.05 -5.13
C GLY A 99 -15.24 16.43 -4.66
N ASP A 100 -16.36 17.00 -5.11
CA ASP A 100 -17.68 16.47 -4.78
C ASP A 100 -17.83 15.03 -5.29
N GLY A 101 -18.13 14.10 -4.37
CA GLY A 101 -18.49 12.71 -4.65
C GLY A 101 -17.33 11.72 -4.90
N LEU A 102 -16.07 12.19 -4.90
CA LEU A 102 -14.90 11.32 -5.08
C LEU A 102 -14.68 10.37 -3.89
N ASP A 103 -15.04 10.82 -2.69
CA ASP A 103 -15.04 10.02 -1.46
C ASP A 103 -16.01 8.83 -1.54
N GLN A 104 -17.23 9.07 -2.04
CA GLN A 104 -18.21 8.01 -2.27
C GLN A 104 -17.74 7.02 -3.33
N GLU A 105 -17.14 7.49 -4.43
CA GLU A 105 -16.60 6.62 -5.47
C GLU A 105 -15.50 5.69 -4.92
N ILE A 106 -14.64 6.20 -4.04
CA ILE A 106 -13.62 5.40 -3.35
C ILE A 106 -14.27 4.30 -2.51
N LEU A 107 -15.29 4.64 -1.72
CA LEU A 107 -16.00 3.68 -0.87
C LEU A 107 -16.71 2.62 -1.71
N ASP A 108 -17.37 3.02 -2.80
CA ASP A 108 -18.05 2.11 -3.72
C ASP A 108 -17.06 1.12 -4.36
N VAL A 109 -15.87 1.58 -4.76
CA VAL A 109 -14.81 0.69 -5.28
C VAL A 109 -14.37 -0.33 -4.24
N LEU A 110 -14.22 0.08 -2.99
CA LEU A 110 -13.85 -0.81 -1.88
C LEU A 110 -14.96 -1.83 -1.59
N ASP A 111 -16.21 -1.39 -1.57
CA ASP A 111 -17.38 -2.25 -1.31
C ASP A 111 -17.60 -3.25 -2.45
N MET A 112 -17.45 -2.82 -3.71
CA MET A 112 -17.44 -3.73 -4.86
C MET A 112 -16.31 -4.76 -4.75
N ALA A 113 -15.09 -4.33 -4.40
CA ALA A 113 -13.96 -5.25 -4.22
C ALA A 113 -14.23 -6.27 -3.11
N GLN A 114 -14.79 -5.81 -1.97
CA GLN A 114 -15.19 -6.68 -0.87
C GLN A 114 -16.25 -7.69 -1.33
N GLY A 115 -17.26 -7.23 -2.07
CA GLY A 115 -18.33 -8.06 -2.63
C GLY A 115 -17.82 -9.19 -3.51
N VAL A 116 -16.80 -8.95 -4.35
CA VAL A 116 -16.16 -10.00 -5.16
C VAL A 116 -15.59 -11.12 -4.28
N TYR A 117 -14.92 -10.78 -3.18
CA TYR A 117 -14.33 -11.77 -2.28
C TYR A 117 -15.36 -12.46 -1.37
N GLU A 118 -16.45 -11.78 -1.02
CA GLU A 118 -17.53 -12.35 -0.20
C GLU A 118 -18.47 -13.24 -1.02
N GLY A 119 -18.80 -12.85 -2.25
CA GLY A 119 -19.62 -13.65 -3.17
C GLY A 119 -18.96 -14.95 -3.59
N GLY A 120 -17.62 -14.98 -3.71
CA GLY A 120 -16.85 -16.18 -4.06
C GLY A 120 -16.71 -17.22 -2.95
N ARG A 121 -17.32 -17.04 -1.76
CA ARG A 121 -17.15 -17.93 -0.60
C ARG A 121 -17.58 -19.37 -0.88
N PHE A 122 -18.73 -19.57 -1.53
CA PHE A 122 -19.23 -20.92 -1.84
C PHE A 122 -18.34 -21.65 -2.84
N THR A 123 -17.92 -20.95 -3.90
CA THR A 123 -17.02 -21.51 -4.91
C THR A 123 -15.65 -21.85 -4.32
N ALA A 124 -15.14 -21.02 -3.42
CA ALA A 124 -13.90 -21.29 -2.68
C ALA A 124 -14.06 -22.46 -1.69
N LEU A 125 -15.22 -22.60 -1.04
CA LEU A 125 -15.59 -23.75 -0.21
C LEU A 125 -15.58 -25.06 -0.99
N ALA A 126 -16.29 -25.09 -2.11
CA ALA A 126 -16.31 -26.24 -3.00
C ALA A 126 -14.90 -26.64 -3.45
N ARG A 127 -14.04 -25.66 -3.78
CA ARG A 127 -12.63 -25.89 -4.14
C ARG A 127 -11.78 -26.47 -3.01
N THR A 128 -11.99 -26.01 -1.77
CA THR A 128 -11.18 -26.42 -0.62
C THR A 128 -11.53 -27.83 -0.15
N PHE A 129 -12.79 -28.25 -0.32
CA PHE A 129 -13.23 -29.60 0.03
C PHE A 129 -13.23 -30.57 -1.15
N ASN A 130 -12.93 -30.12 -2.38
CA ASN A 130 -12.85 -31.00 -3.53
C ASN A 130 -11.43 -31.59 -3.66
N PRO A 131 -11.22 -32.88 -3.31
CA PRO A 131 -9.91 -33.51 -3.42
C PRO A 131 -9.38 -33.55 -4.87
N LEU A 132 -10.26 -33.55 -5.87
CA LEU A 132 -9.87 -33.53 -7.29
C LEU A 132 -9.17 -32.22 -7.66
N HIS A 133 -9.48 -31.11 -6.97
CA HIS A 133 -8.75 -29.87 -7.21
C HIS A 133 -7.27 -30.02 -6.82
N TYR A 134 -7.00 -30.61 -5.65
CA TYR A 134 -5.63 -30.87 -5.20
C TYR A 134 -4.93 -31.85 -6.11
N ALA A 135 -5.62 -32.91 -6.53
CA ALA A 135 -5.12 -33.87 -7.51
C ALA A 135 -4.74 -33.17 -8.83
N GLY A 136 -5.59 -32.27 -9.35
CA GLY A 136 -5.29 -31.49 -10.56
C GLY A 136 -4.08 -30.58 -10.40
N THR A 137 -3.94 -29.89 -9.25
CA THR A 137 -2.75 -29.07 -8.98
C THR A 137 -1.49 -29.90 -8.80
N ALA A 138 -1.57 -31.06 -8.14
CA ALA A 138 -0.46 -31.98 -7.97
C ALA A 138 -0.03 -32.57 -9.32
N LEU A 139 -0.98 -32.98 -10.15
CA LEU A 139 -0.72 -33.48 -11.50
C LEU A 139 -0.08 -32.40 -12.38
N ALA A 140 -0.56 -31.16 -12.33
CA ALA A 140 0.03 -30.03 -13.05
C ALA A 140 1.46 -29.71 -12.55
N PHE A 141 1.74 -29.92 -11.27
CA PHE A 141 3.08 -29.80 -10.72
C PHE A 141 4.01 -30.90 -11.25
N VAL A 142 3.57 -32.17 -11.18
CA VAL A 142 4.31 -33.33 -11.70
C VAL A 142 4.55 -33.18 -13.20
N ALA A 143 3.56 -32.75 -13.97
CA ALA A 143 3.69 -32.52 -15.41
C ALA A 143 4.69 -31.40 -15.77
N ARG A 144 4.95 -30.45 -14.86
CA ARG A 144 5.97 -29.40 -15.05
C ARG A 144 7.36 -29.80 -14.59
N ALA A 145 7.50 -30.83 -13.76
CA ALA A 145 8.79 -31.27 -13.24
C ALA A 145 9.81 -31.64 -14.34
N PRO A 146 9.44 -32.37 -15.43
CA PRO A 146 10.38 -32.69 -16.51
C PRO A 146 10.92 -31.44 -17.19
N ARG A 147 10.06 -30.44 -17.46
CA ARG A 147 10.47 -29.18 -18.07
C ARG A 147 11.44 -28.40 -17.18
N ARG A 148 11.20 -28.39 -15.87
CA ARG A 148 12.10 -27.74 -14.90
C ARG A 148 13.44 -28.47 -14.78
N MET A 149 13.43 -29.80 -14.76
CA MET A 149 14.67 -30.60 -14.77
C MET A 149 15.48 -30.38 -16.04
N LEU A 150 14.84 -30.38 -17.20
CA LEU A 150 15.52 -30.10 -18.48
C LEU A 150 16.11 -28.68 -18.49
N ALA A 151 15.36 -27.67 -18.04
CA ALA A 151 15.86 -26.31 -17.93
C ALA A 151 17.07 -26.20 -16.97
N ALA A 152 17.04 -26.91 -15.83
CA ALA A 152 18.14 -26.94 -14.86
C ALA A 152 19.39 -27.64 -15.42
N LEU A 153 19.23 -28.62 -16.30
CA LEU A 153 20.31 -29.29 -17.04
C LEU A 153 20.83 -28.46 -18.23
N GLY A 154 20.38 -27.21 -18.38
CA GLY A 154 20.81 -26.34 -19.47
C GLY A 154 20.07 -26.58 -20.79
N PHE A 155 19.16 -27.54 -20.86
CA PHE A 155 18.24 -27.70 -21.99
C PHE A 155 17.14 -26.63 -21.89
N ARG A 156 17.49 -25.41 -22.30
CA ARG A 156 16.47 -24.45 -22.71
C ARG A 156 15.82 -25.01 -23.97
N PRO A 157 14.50 -25.31 -23.97
CA PRO A 157 13.84 -25.77 -25.18
C PRO A 157 14.15 -24.74 -26.27
N GLY A 158 14.81 -25.20 -27.33
CA GLY A 158 15.13 -24.36 -28.48
C GLY A 158 13.83 -23.74 -28.96
N ARG A 159 13.69 -22.43 -28.76
CA ARG A 159 12.58 -21.64 -29.26
C ARG A 159 12.74 -21.68 -30.78
N HIS A 160 12.12 -22.67 -31.45
CA HIS A 160 12.02 -22.66 -32.90
C HIS A 160 11.06 -21.52 -33.26
N PRO A 161 11.53 -20.44 -33.90
CA PRO A 161 10.66 -19.34 -34.25
C PRO A 161 9.74 -19.79 -35.39
N GLY A 162 8.46 -20.02 -35.10
CA GLY A 162 7.45 -20.10 -36.15
C GLY A 162 7.25 -18.74 -36.82
N ALA A 163 6.71 -18.70 -38.03
CA ALA A 163 6.42 -17.43 -38.73
C ALA A 163 5.48 -16.49 -37.94
N ALA A 164 4.62 -17.05 -37.07
CA ALA A 164 3.81 -16.29 -36.11
C ALA A 164 4.61 -15.79 -34.89
N ASP A 165 5.73 -16.43 -34.57
CA ASP A 165 6.67 -16.01 -33.52
C ASP A 165 7.61 -14.90 -33.99
N LEU A 166 7.89 -14.72 -35.28
CA LEU A 166 8.63 -13.55 -35.77
C LEU A 166 7.78 -12.27 -35.67
N ALA A 167 6.51 -12.33 -36.04
CA ALA A 167 5.56 -11.23 -35.86
C ALA A 167 5.23 -10.98 -34.36
N ARG A 168 5.27 -12.03 -33.52
CA ARG A 168 5.18 -11.88 -32.07
C ARG A 168 6.48 -11.48 -31.41
N LEU A 169 7.66 -11.76 -31.94
CA LEU A 169 8.94 -11.34 -31.37
C LEU A 169 9.16 -9.84 -31.58
N GLU A 170 8.67 -9.26 -32.68
CA GLU A 170 8.60 -7.80 -32.84
C GLU A 170 7.64 -7.13 -31.84
N SER A 171 6.67 -7.85 -31.28
CA SER A 171 5.70 -7.29 -30.31
C SER A 171 5.87 -7.77 -28.85
N ALA A 172 6.58 -8.88 -28.60
CA ALA A 172 6.75 -9.52 -27.29
C ALA A 172 8.17 -9.38 -26.72
N ALA A 173 9.20 -9.12 -27.56
CA ALA A 173 10.49 -8.65 -27.06
C ALA A 173 10.36 -7.30 -26.31
N ALA A 174 9.26 -6.57 -26.54
CA ALA A 174 8.90 -5.37 -25.78
C ALA A 174 8.14 -5.64 -24.46
N LEU A 175 7.86 -6.89 -24.07
CA LEU A 175 7.06 -7.20 -22.87
C LEU A 175 7.77 -8.08 -21.84
N GLU A 176 8.55 -9.08 -22.26
CA GLU A 176 9.30 -9.95 -21.32
C GLU A 176 10.52 -9.20 -20.74
N ASP A 177 11.26 -8.45 -21.58
CA ASP A 177 12.28 -7.50 -21.12
C ASP A 177 11.66 -6.37 -20.29
N VAL A 178 10.41 -5.99 -20.54
CA VAL A 178 9.72 -4.95 -19.76
C VAL A 178 9.30 -5.48 -18.39
N GLU A 179 8.91 -6.74 -18.24
CA GLU A 179 8.57 -7.30 -16.94
C GLU A 179 9.84 -7.42 -16.06
N GLU A 180 10.96 -7.89 -16.63
CA GLU A 180 12.25 -7.93 -15.91
C GLU A 180 12.81 -6.52 -15.64
N LEU A 181 12.65 -5.57 -16.57
CA LEU A 181 13.01 -4.16 -16.37
C LEU A 181 12.12 -3.51 -15.29
N VAL A 182 10.82 -3.81 -15.26
CA VAL A 182 9.89 -3.32 -14.24
C VAL A 182 10.27 -3.88 -12.89
N ASP A 183 10.55 -5.18 -12.77
CA ASP A 183 10.98 -5.80 -11.51
C ASP A 183 12.31 -5.23 -11.02
N ASN A 184 13.30 -5.09 -11.90
CA ASN A 184 14.58 -4.46 -11.57
C ASN A 184 14.43 -3.00 -11.16
N ARG A 185 13.55 -2.24 -11.82
CA ARG A 185 13.27 -0.84 -11.50
C ARG A 185 12.49 -0.70 -10.20
N LEU A 186 11.62 -1.65 -9.89
CA LEU A 186 10.85 -1.70 -8.67
C LEU A 186 11.75 -2.06 -7.47
N ALA A 187 12.67 -3.02 -7.64
CA ALA A 187 13.72 -3.31 -6.67
C ALA A 187 14.62 -2.08 -6.42
N ALA A 188 15.10 -1.43 -7.48
CA ALA A 188 15.91 -0.21 -7.36
C ALA A 188 15.17 0.95 -6.66
N LEU A 189 13.86 1.09 -6.88
CA LEU A 189 13.04 2.08 -6.19
C LEU A 189 12.86 1.73 -4.71
N GLN A 190 12.69 0.45 -4.38
CA GLN A 190 12.62 -0.02 -2.99
C GLN A 190 13.92 0.24 -2.24
N ASP A 191 15.08 -0.05 -2.84
CA ASP A 191 16.38 0.25 -2.25
C ASP A 191 16.56 1.75 -2.01
N ARG A 192 16.15 2.59 -2.99
CA ARG A 192 16.22 4.05 -2.85
C ARG A 192 15.30 4.57 -1.74
N GLN A 193 14.13 3.97 -1.58
CA GLN A 193 13.23 4.29 -0.48
C GLN A 193 13.83 3.87 0.86
N ALA A 194 14.41 2.68 0.95
CA ALA A 194 15.07 2.19 2.16
C ALA A 194 16.21 3.13 2.59
N LEU A 195 17.03 3.61 1.65
CA LEU A 195 18.08 4.59 1.92
C LEU A 195 17.53 5.92 2.44
N ARG A 196 16.46 6.45 1.81
CA ARG A 196 15.81 7.68 2.30
C ARG A 196 15.24 7.51 3.70
N TYR A 197 14.62 6.37 4.00
CA TYR A 197 14.12 6.08 5.35
C TYR A 197 15.24 6.00 6.37
N ALA A 198 16.39 5.41 6.02
CA ALA A 198 17.56 5.39 6.88
C ALA A 198 18.12 6.80 7.14
N GLU A 199 18.17 7.66 6.11
CA GLU A 199 18.57 9.07 6.26
C GLU A 199 17.60 9.86 7.15
N TYR A 200 16.28 9.72 6.93
CA TYR A 200 15.29 10.37 7.79
C TYR A 200 15.36 9.88 9.23
N ALA A 201 15.55 8.58 9.45
CA ALA A 201 15.74 8.03 10.79
C ALA A 201 16.97 8.64 11.48
N ARG A 202 18.07 8.83 10.74
CA ARG A 202 19.29 9.48 11.24
C ARG A 202 19.07 10.95 11.58
N GLN A 203 18.37 11.70 10.72
CA GLN A 203 18.03 13.11 10.98
C GLN A 203 17.13 13.27 12.21
N VAL A 204 16.15 12.37 12.38
CA VAL A 204 15.27 12.36 13.55
C VAL A 204 16.06 12.08 14.83
N ALA A 205 16.99 11.13 14.80
CA ALA A 205 17.87 10.85 15.93
C ALA A 205 18.78 12.04 16.27
N GLU A 206 19.37 12.70 15.28
CA GLU A 206 20.20 13.89 15.51
C GLU A 206 19.39 15.07 16.09
N LEU A 207 18.16 15.28 15.61
CA LEU A 207 17.27 16.30 16.17
C LEU A 207 16.89 15.98 17.62
N ALA A 208 16.63 14.71 17.95
CA ALA A 208 16.36 14.29 19.31
C ALA A 208 17.56 14.56 20.25
N GLU A 209 18.78 14.24 19.83
CA GLU A 209 19.99 14.54 20.61
C GLU A 209 20.20 16.06 20.82
N ARG A 210 19.94 16.87 19.80
CA ARG A 210 20.01 18.34 19.92
C ARG A 210 18.97 18.89 20.90
N LEU A 211 17.77 18.31 20.91
CA LEU A 211 16.70 18.67 21.84
C LEU A 211 17.09 18.32 23.28
N ASP A 212 17.57 17.11 23.52
CA ASP A 212 18.09 16.65 24.81
C ASP A 212 19.21 17.56 25.34
N PHE A 213 20.12 17.99 24.46
CA PHE A 213 21.19 18.91 24.82
C PHE A 213 20.66 20.31 25.18
N ALA A 214 19.71 20.83 24.40
CA ALA A 214 19.05 22.11 24.67
C ALA A 214 18.33 22.09 26.03
N GLU A 215 17.65 20.99 26.36
CA GLU A 215 17.00 20.81 27.66
C GLU A 215 18.01 20.80 28.81
N ARG A 216 19.11 20.06 28.69
CA ARG A 216 20.17 20.02 29.72
C ARG A 216 20.84 21.38 29.93
N THR A 217 21.09 22.13 28.86
CA THR A 217 21.69 23.46 28.95
C THR A 217 20.74 24.48 29.59
N LEU A 218 19.44 24.44 29.26
CA LEU A 218 18.41 25.25 29.92
C LEU A 218 18.27 24.90 31.41
N ALA A 219 18.32 23.62 31.77
CA ALA A 219 18.31 23.17 33.16
C ALA A 219 19.52 23.72 33.94
N GLY A 220 20.72 23.68 33.35
CA GLY A 220 21.93 24.26 33.96
C GLY A 220 21.85 25.76 34.20
N GLN A 221 21.30 26.53 33.26
CA GLN A 221 21.11 27.98 33.41
C GLN A 221 20.12 28.33 34.52
N ARG A 222 19.04 27.54 34.68
CA ARG A 222 18.07 27.73 35.77
C ARG A 222 18.72 27.52 37.15
N SER A 223 19.57 26.51 37.31
CA SER A 223 20.29 26.25 38.55
C SER A 223 21.29 27.35 38.91
N GLN A 224 22.02 27.89 37.93
CA GLN A 224 22.95 29.03 38.19
C GLN A 224 22.21 30.31 38.59
N LYS A 225 21.05 30.59 37.98
CA LYS A 225 20.26 31.78 38.29
C LYS A 225 19.67 31.76 39.71
N GLN A 226 19.45 30.58 40.29
CA GLN A 226 19.01 30.43 41.68
C GLN A 226 20.15 30.64 42.70
N LEU A 227 21.40 30.37 42.33
CA LEU A 227 22.57 30.59 43.22
C LEU A 227 23.04 32.04 43.27
N GLY A 228 22.60 32.88 42.32
CA GLY A 228 22.96 34.30 42.25
C GLY A 228 21.91 35.28 42.75
N ALA A 229 20.79 34.80 43.32
CA ALA A 229 19.82 35.70 43.95
C ALA A 229 20.46 36.25 45.24
N PRO A 230 20.76 37.56 45.33
CA PRO A 230 21.32 38.14 46.54
C PRO A 230 20.32 37.90 47.68
N ASP A 231 20.84 37.39 48.80
CA ASP A 231 20.05 37.10 49.98
C ASP A 231 19.35 38.39 50.41
N ARG A 232 18.01 38.36 50.44
CA ARG A 232 17.18 39.57 50.60
C ARG A 232 17.27 40.19 52.00
N ASN A 233 18.12 39.62 52.87
CA ASN A 233 18.28 39.98 54.26
C ASN A 233 19.32 41.09 54.52
N ASP A 234 20.06 41.56 53.52
CA ASP A 234 21.09 42.62 53.72
C ASP A 234 20.59 44.05 53.51
N ILE A 235 19.28 44.28 53.30
CA ILE A 235 18.72 45.64 53.25
C ILE A 235 18.41 46.10 54.68
N ALA A 236 19.48 46.39 55.43
CA ALA A 236 19.39 47.13 56.69
C ALA A 236 18.81 48.53 56.40
N THR A 237 17.64 48.79 56.95
CA THR A 237 16.99 50.10 56.90
C THR A 237 17.70 51.03 57.90
N PRO A 238 18.34 52.14 57.47
CA PRO A 238 18.89 53.11 58.41
C PRO A 238 17.75 53.90 59.07
N VAL A 239 17.82 54.01 60.40
CA VAL A 239 16.94 54.79 61.28
C VAL A 239 17.36 56.25 61.28
#